data_AF-A0A3S4FDM3-F1
#
_entry.id   AF-A0A3S4FDM3-F1
#
_cell.length_a   1.000
_cell.length_b   1.000
_cell.length_c   1.000
_cell.angle_alpha   90.00
_cell.angle_beta   90.00
_cell.angle_gamma   90.00
#
_symmetry.space_group_name_H-M   'P 1'
#
loop_
_entity.id
_entity.type
_entity.pdbx_description
1 polymer ?
#
loop_
_entity_poly.entity_id
_entity_poly.type
_entity_poly.pdbx_seq_one_letter_code
_entity_poly.pdbx_strand_id
1 'polypeptide(L)'
;MNSLPQRSTDFELTTSQDGFALSWQQRLILRHSAENPCLWIGAGVADIDMFRGNFSIKDKLNEKIALTEATRQRATRRLAGTIQPWRNN
;
A
#
# COMPACT_ATOMS: atom_id res chain seq x y z
N MET A 1 14.83 33.26 -7.96
CA MET A 1 15.45 31.93 -8.11
C MET A 1 14.39 30.91 -7.74
N ASN A 2 13.78 30.26 -8.73
CA ASN A 2 12.67 29.33 -8.49
C ASN A 2 13.23 28.01 -7.95
N SER A 3 13.02 27.76 -6.66
CA SER A 3 13.23 26.44 -6.07
C SER A 3 12.24 25.47 -6.69
N LEU A 4 12.75 24.47 -7.41
CA LEU A 4 11.97 23.35 -7.91
C LEU A 4 11.21 22.69 -6.74
N PRO A 5 9.97 22.21 -6.92
CA PRO A 5 9.25 21.51 -5.87
C PRO A 5 10.08 20.31 -5.43
N GLN A 6 10.44 20.32 -4.14
CA GLN A 6 11.21 19.25 -3.50
C GLN A 6 10.41 17.96 -3.65
N ARG A 7 10.86 17.10 -4.56
CA ARG A 7 10.36 15.74 -4.72
C ARG A 7 10.53 15.10 -3.33
N SER A 8 9.45 14.75 -2.64
CA SER A 8 9.55 14.13 -1.31
C SER A 8 10.50 12.94 -1.41
N THR A 9 11.69 13.14 -0.85
CA THR A 9 12.84 12.22 -0.88
C THR A 9 12.84 11.35 0.37
N ASP A 10 11.80 11.49 1.17
CA ASP A 10 11.73 10.89 2.49
C ASP A 10 11.42 9.39 2.42
N PHE A 11 10.71 8.91 1.38
CA PHE A 11 10.50 7.47 1.14
C PHE A 11 11.59 6.89 0.22
N GLU A 12 12.26 5.85 0.71
CA GLU A 12 13.26 5.08 -0.03
C GLU A 12 12.80 3.63 -0.18
N LEU A 13 12.85 3.09 -1.40
CA LEU A 13 12.42 1.73 -1.71
C LEU A 13 13.59 0.90 -2.30
N THR A 14 14.17 -0.01 -1.50
CA THR A 14 15.37 -0.79 -1.86
C THR A 14 14.99 -2.22 -2.27
N THR A 15 15.30 -2.63 -3.50
CA THR A 15 15.04 -4.01 -4.03
C THR A 15 16.14 -4.97 -3.61
N SER A 16 15.75 -6.22 -3.41
CA SER A 16 16.67 -7.36 -3.32
C SER A 16 16.19 -8.46 -4.26
N GLN A 17 16.96 -9.53 -4.44
CA GLN A 17 16.55 -10.67 -5.27
C GLN A 17 15.22 -11.27 -4.77
N ASP A 18 15.05 -11.33 -3.45
CA ASP A 18 13.92 -12.04 -2.83
C ASP A 18 12.85 -11.10 -2.26
N GLY A 19 12.87 -9.80 -2.57
CA GLY A 19 11.83 -8.87 -2.10
C GLY A 19 12.21 -7.40 -2.03
N PHE A 20 11.73 -6.72 -0.97
CA PHE A 20 11.86 -5.28 -0.82
C PHE A 20 11.93 -4.74 0.61
N ALA A 21 12.54 -3.58 0.75
CA ALA A 21 12.45 -2.74 1.94
C ALA A 21 11.94 -1.34 1.58
N LEU A 22 11.06 -0.78 2.42
CA LEU A 22 10.59 0.60 2.38
C LEU A 22 11.04 1.31 3.66
N SER A 23 11.77 2.42 3.49
CA SER A 23 12.27 3.25 4.59
C SER A 23 11.70 4.67 4.49
N TRP A 24 11.48 5.31 5.63
CA TRP A 24 11.16 6.73 5.72
C TRP A 24 12.16 7.42 6.64
N GLN A 25 12.85 8.47 6.16
CA GLN A 25 13.84 9.21 6.96
C GLN A 25 14.84 8.28 7.67
N GLN A 26 15.45 7.36 6.91
CA GLN A 26 16.42 6.36 7.40
C GLN A 26 15.86 5.32 8.39
N ARG A 27 14.54 5.31 8.63
CA ARG A 27 13.87 4.29 9.44
C ARG A 27 13.19 3.26 8.55
N LEU A 28 13.53 1.98 8.74
CA LEU A 28 12.83 0.88 8.07
C LEU A 28 11.38 0.81 8.55
N ILE A 29 10.43 0.89 7.61
CA ILE A 29 8.98 0.83 7.88
C ILE A 29 8.44 -0.56 7.54
N LEU A 30 8.84 -1.10 6.39
CA LEU A 30 8.32 -2.37 5.90
C LEU A 30 9.42 -3.14 5.18
N ARG A 31 9.50 -4.45 5.45
CA ARG A 31 10.41 -5.39 4.77
C ARG A 31 9.63 -6.62 4.38
N HIS A 32 9.81 -7.05 3.14
CA HIS A 32 9.17 -8.19 2.54
C HIS A 32 10.23 -9.12 1.94
N SER A 33 10.13 -10.41 2.23
CA SER A 33 10.76 -11.47 1.45
C SER A 33 9.85 -12.70 1.35
N ALA A 34 10.17 -13.65 0.48
CA ALA A 34 9.39 -14.90 0.38
C ALA A 34 9.33 -15.67 1.72
N GLU A 35 10.42 -15.68 2.49
CA GLU A 35 10.48 -16.32 3.82
C GLU A 35 9.84 -15.48 4.92
N ASN A 36 9.87 -14.16 4.77
CA ASN A 36 9.31 -13.20 5.72
C ASN A 36 8.36 -12.24 4.99
N PRO A 37 7.20 -12.73 4.51
CA PRO A 37 6.24 -11.91 3.80
C PRO A 37 5.71 -10.85 4.76
N CYS A 38 5.45 -9.64 4.26
CA CYS A 38 4.92 -8.54 5.08
C CYS A 38 3.40 -8.36 4.97
N LEU A 39 2.76 -9.14 4.09
CA LEU A 39 1.36 -8.98 3.73
C LEU A 39 0.70 -10.35 3.67
N TRP A 40 -0.41 -10.48 4.36
CA TRP A 40 -1.28 -11.65 4.32
C TRP A 40 -2.67 -11.18 3.92
N ILE A 41 -3.32 -11.99 3.11
CA ILE A 41 -4.73 -11.81 2.77
C ILE A 41 -5.52 -13.00 3.28
N GLY A 42 -6.81 -12.80 3.46
CA GLY A 42 -7.67 -13.83 4.01
C GLY A 42 -9.13 -13.45 3.89
N ALA A 43 -9.98 -14.40 4.21
CA ALA A 43 -11.40 -14.21 4.35
C ALA A 43 -11.83 -14.64 5.75
N GLY A 44 -12.69 -13.84 6.35
CA GLY A 44 -13.26 -14.10 7.66
C GLY A 44 -14.70 -13.66 7.71
N VAL A 45 -15.44 -14.22 8.66
CA VAL A 45 -16.78 -13.77 8.99
C VAL A 45 -16.74 -13.17 10.38
N ALA A 46 -16.97 -11.86 10.45
CA ALA A 46 -17.07 -11.15 11.71
C ALA A 46 -18.29 -11.67 12.50
N ASP A 47 -18.07 -11.96 13.77
CA ASP A 47 -19.07 -12.38 14.73
C ASP A 47 -19.09 -11.35 15.86
N ILE A 48 -20.05 -10.43 15.78
CA ILE A 48 -20.13 -9.24 16.62
C ILE A 48 -21.41 -9.30 17.43
N ASP A 49 -21.27 -9.49 18.74
CA ASP A 49 -22.35 -9.44 19.70
C ASP A 49 -22.25 -8.17 20.55
N MET A 50 -23.39 -7.54 20.83
CA MET A 50 -23.48 -6.39 21.73
C MET A 50 -24.44 -6.70 22.87
N PHE A 51 -23.98 -6.48 24.10
CA PHE A 51 -24.84 -6.50 25.29
C PHE A 51 -24.57 -5.28 26.18
N ARG A 52 -25.57 -4.39 26.26
CA ARG A 52 -25.55 -3.16 27.08
C ARG A 52 -24.31 -2.28 26.83
N GLY A 53 -23.91 -2.13 25.56
CA GLY A 53 -22.73 -1.35 25.17
C GLY A 53 -21.39 -2.08 25.32
N ASN A 54 -21.38 -3.29 25.88
CA ASN A 54 -20.21 -4.17 25.83
C ASN A 54 -20.25 -4.96 24.52
N PHE A 55 -19.14 -4.97 23.81
CA PHE A 55 -19.01 -5.68 22.54
C PHE A 55 -18.16 -6.94 22.74
N SER A 56 -18.66 -8.06 22.24
CA SER A 56 -17.87 -9.25 21.97
C SER A 56 -17.64 -9.31 20.47
N ILE A 57 -16.43 -8.95 20.04
CA ILE A 57 -16.03 -8.97 18.63
C ILE A 57 -15.11 -10.18 18.44
N LYS A 58 -15.55 -11.11 17.60
CA LYS A 58 -14.78 -12.27 17.18
C LYS A 58 -14.68 -12.26 15.66
N ASP A 59 -13.66 -12.93 15.15
CA ASP A 59 -13.51 -13.16 13.72
C ASP A 59 -13.33 -14.66 13.50
N LYS A 60 -14.20 -15.26 12.71
CA LYS A 60 -14.01 -16.64 12.24
C LYS A 60 -13.13 -16.57 11.01
N LEU A 61 -11.84 -16.78 11.22
CA LEU A 61 -10.84 -16.77 10.15
C LEU A 61 -10.98 -18.07 9.34
N ASN A 62 -11.41 -17.94 8.08
CA ASN A 62 -11.60 -19.09 7.21
C ASN A 62 -10.32 -19.37 6.41
N GLU A 63 -9.66 -18.32 5.95
CA GLU A 63 -8.44 -18.41 5.14
C GLU A 63 -7.45 -17.35 5.56
N LYS A 64 -6.16 -17.70 5.57
CA LYS A 64 -5.05 -16.76 5.76
C LYS A 64 -3.87 -17.22 4.91
N ILE A 65 -3.60 -16.47 3.85
CA ILE A 65 -2.61 -16.79 2.83
C ILE A 65 -1.55 -15.69 2.86
N ALA A 66 -0.29 -16.12 2.93
CA ALA A 66 0.84 -15.20 2.83
C ALA A 66 1.06 -14.82 1.37
N LEU A 67 1.18 -13.53 1.08
CA LEU A 67 1.63 -13.06 -0.22
C LEU A 67 3.16 -13.05 -0.21
N THR A 68 3.77 -14.11 -0.75
CA THR A 68 5.23 -14.31 -0.76
C THR A 68 5.92 -13.73 -2.00
N GLU A 69 5.16 -13.49 -3.05
CA GLU A 69 5.66 -12.92 -4.31
C GLU A 69 5.31 -11.43 -4.40
N ALA A 70 6.28 -10.63 -4.84
CA ALA A 70 6.11 -9.20 -5.05
C ALA A 70 6.82 -8.72 -6.31
N THR A 71 6.07 -8.09 -7.21
CA THR A 71 6.60 -7.45 -8.42
C THR A 71 6.49 -5.95 -8.30
N ARG A 72 7.58 -5.23 -8.61
CA ARG A 72 7.58 -3.77 -8.60
C ARG A 72 7.24 -3.20 -9.97
N GLN A 73 6.30 -2.26 -9.99
CA GLN A 73 6.01 -1.46 -11.17
C GLN A 73 5.97 0.03 -10.81
N ARG A 74 6.62 0.86 -11.62
CA ARG A 74 6.55 2.32 -11.46
C ARG A 74 5.29 2.83 -12.14
N ALA A 75 4.34 3.34 -11.36
CA ALA A 75 3.21 4.08 -11.92
C ALA A 75 3.59 5.55 -12.10
N THR A 76 3.53 6.05 -13.34
CA THR A 76 3.68 7.48 -13.63
C THR A 76 2.36 7.99 -14.20
N ARG A 77 1.57 8.72 -13.42
CA ARG A 77 0.40 9.42 -13.98
C ARG A 77 0.88 10.70 -14.67
N ARG A 78 0.77 10.77 -16.00
CA ARG A 78 0.66 12.04 -16.72
C ARG A 78 -0.83 12.39 -16.79
N LEU A 79 -1.23 13.48 -16.15
CA LEU A 79 -2.51 14.12 -16.43
C LEU A 79 -2.36 14.89 -17.74
N ALA A 80 -2.66 14.26 -18.87
CA ALA A 80 -2.82 14.96 -20.14
C ALA A 80 -4.31 15.27 -20.31
N GLY A 81 -4.74 16.47 -19.90
CA GLY A 81 -6.01 17.02 -20.32
C GLY A 81 -5.84 17.62 -21.71
N THR A 82 -6.48 17.04 -22.73
CA THR A 82 -6.60 17.71 -24.02
C THR A 82 -7.63 18.83 -23.86
N ILE A 83 -7.17 20.08 -23.83
CA ILE A 83 -8.06 21.24 -23.91
C ILE A 83 -8.68 21.21 -25.31
N GLN A 84 -9.96 20.80 -25.43
CA GLN A 84 -10.70 20.99 -26.66
C GLN A 84 -10.96 22.49 -26.81
N PRO A 85 -10.53 23.14 -27.92
CA PRO A 85 -10.82 24.55 -28.13
C PRO A 85 -12.34 24.74 -28.17
N TRP A 86 -12.82 25.75 -27.44
CA TRP A 86 -14.23 26.11 -27.36
C TRP A 86 -14.74 26.43 -28.78
N ARG A 87 -15.75 25.71 -29.27
CA ARG A 87 -16.43 26.05 -30.53
C ARG A 87 -17.47 27.14 -30.22
N ASN A 88 -17.23 28.36 -30.70
CA ASN A 88 -18.28 29.38 -30.77
C ASN A 88 -19.37 28.86 -31.72
N ASN A 89 -20.62 28.86 -31.25
CA ASN A 89 -21.82 28.66 -32.05
C ASN A 89 -22.24 29.98 -32.69
#